data_AF-A0A1Y2JYE8-F1
#
_entry.id   AF-A0A1Y2JYE8-F1
#
_cell.length_a   1.000
_cell.length_b   1.000
_cell.length_c   1.000
_cell.angle_alpha   90.00
_cell.angle_beta   90.00
_cell.angle_gamma   90.00
#
_symmetry.space_group_name_H-M   'P 1'
#
loop_
_entity.id
_entity.type
_entity.pdbx_description
1 polymer ?
#
loop_
_entity_poly.entity_id
_entity_poly.type
_entity_poly.pdbx_seq_one_letter_code
_entity_poly.pdbx_strand_id
1 'polypeptide(L)'
;MSGSVIQTLLTVEDVADLDLPPEPDIATGEAFELTIADLPEMDDLGNDEPVIGIIDSGVNDHPLLAGAIVGAIGVPERLGTADDWGHGTRVAGVSLFGDLRNQIAVGALVRAGRIASAKVVNERGQFDERRLVPSQMREALTTLNQRFGCRLFVVALGDPKRTYDGGKVGPWAATLDELARELDSVIIVSAGNRAPRSGNRLEQAVTEYPGYLLEPTNRLCEPAGAMNVLTVGALAHGEGLGPDLVEHVHIRPITRAFEPAPFTRIGPGIGGSIKPDLVDVGGTMVFDPAVGRLRLGEDLPTAGVLTLHHLFLDRLFTAGSGTSYAAPRVAHKAAQILARFPRASANLVRALLAGAARIPDEAQLRLQTLGDDAMRSICGHGAVDSGRAAYSDDHRVVLYAEDELALDHFAVYQLPIPELFQSGGRRSIRVTLAFDPPVRHTRADYAGIGMNFRLVRGCGPDLIFEHFRRRTQEEGRQPDIDNRFDCDLKPGPRERERGTLQTASVTFTRGTEAYGDNYYLIVRCDGGWAGTFETQQRFAIVVELTHQAEVQLYERLRARVRLQG
;
A
#
# COMPACT_ATOMS: atom_id res chain seq x y z
N MET A 1 30.99 -9.63 -0.42
CA MET A 1 32.00 -8.90 0.40
C MET A 1 31.43 -8.68 1.80
N SER A 2 32.20 -8.77 2.89
CA SER A 2 31.67 -8.48 4.23
C SER A 2 31.45 -6.97 4.43
N GLY A 3 30.40 -6.57 5.16
CA GLY A 3 30.02 -5.15 5.34
C GLY A 3 31.12 -4.26 5.96
N SER A 4 32.06 -4.84 6.70
CA SER A 4 33.23 -4.15 7.25
C SER A 4 34.21 -3.63 6.18
N VAL A 5 34.36 -4.37 5.06
CA VAL A 5 35.28 -4.03 3.97
C VAL A 5 34.69 -2.91 3.12
N ILE A 6 33.37 -2.93 2.88
CA ILE A 6 32.64 -1.90 2.13
C ILE A 6 32.70 -0.55 2.87
N GLN A 7 32.48 -0.54 4.19
CA GLN A 7 32.61 0.68 5.00
C GLN A 7 34.02 1.27 4.97
N THR A 8 35.05 0.43 4.88
CA THR A 8 36.45 0.91 4.79
C THR A 8 36.72 1.53 3.41
N LEU A 9 36.22 0.92 2.34
CA LEU A 9 36.42 1.42 0.98
C LEU A 9 35.65 2.74 0.72
N LEU A 10 34.49 2.95 1.35
CA LEU A 10 33.74 4.21 1.29
C LEU A 10 34.42 5.38 2.02
N THR A 11 35.46 5.13 2.81
CA THR A 11 36.24 6.19 3.48
C THR A 11 37.45 6.67 2.69
N VAL A 12 37.71 6.08 1.52
CA VAL A 12 38.83 6.44 0.64
C VAL A 12 38.40 7.59 -0.28
N GLU A 13 39.13 8.71 -0.25
CA GLU A 13 38.78 9.93 -1.00
C GLU A 13 38.71 9.73 -2.53
N ASP A 14 39.38 8.70 -3.07
CA ASP A 14 39.39 8.36 -4.50
C ASP A 14 38.27 7.41 -4.94
N VAL A 15 37.43 6.91 -4.02
CA VAL A 15 36.33 6.00 -4.33
C VAL A 15 35.03 6.80 -4.47
N ALA A 16 34.66 7.09 -5.72
CA ALA A 16 33.44 7.83 -6.04
C ALA A 16 32.17 6.96 -6.00
N ASP A 17 32.30 5.66 -6.28
CA ASP A 17 31.20 4.68 -6.25
C ASP A 17 31.75 3.27 -5.94
N LEU A 18 30.93 2.45 -5.29
CA LEU A 18 31.22 1.06 -4.96
C LEU A 18 30.11 0.18 -5.55
N ASP A 19 30.43 -0.43 -6.68
CA ASP A 19 29.56 -1.39 -7.33
C ASP A 19 29.91 -2.81 -6.89
N LEU A 20 28.90 -3.57 -6.49
CA LEU A 20 29.04 -4.99 -6.20
C LEU A 20 28.74 -5.76 -7.49
N PRO A 21 29.40 -6.90 -7.73
CA PRO A 21 29.02 -7.73 -8.87
C PRO A 21 27.54 -8.13 -8.73
N PRO A 22 26.79 -8.16 -9.84
CA PRO A 22 25.37 -8.42 -9.78
C PRO A 22 25.05 -9.83 -9.27
N GLU A 23 23.93 -9.97 -8.56
CA GLU A 23 23.48 -11.27 -8.02
C GLU A 23 22.54 -11.98 -9.02
N PRO A 24 22.92 -13.16 -9.52
CA PRO A 24 22.15 -13.84 -10.55
C PRO A 24 20.87 -14.49 -9.99
N ASP A 25 19.76 -14.34 -10.71
CA ASP A 25 18.48 -14.95 -10.38
C ASP A 25 18.30 -16.34 -11.00
N ILE A 26 18.61 -17.39 -10.22
CA ILE A 26 18.49 -18.80 -10.63
C ILE A 26 17.07 -19.35 -10.45
N ALA A 27 16.37 -18.96 -9.37
CA ALA A 27 15.12 -19.59 -8.95
C ALA A 27 13.95 -19.35 -9.94
N THR A 28 13.96 -18.22 -10.65
CA THR A 28 12.91 -17.91 -11.64
C THR A 28 12.99 -18.84 -12.86
N GLY A 29 14.20 -19.28 -13.25
CA GLY A 29 14.39 -20.24 -14.34
C GLY A 29 13.85 -21.63 -13.99
N GLU A 30 14.20 -22.13 -12.81
CA GLU A 30 13.74 -23.43 -12.31
C GLU A 30 12.22 -23.50 -12.19
N ALA A 31 11.58 -22.40 -11.75
CA ALA A 31 10.13 -22.35 -11.60
C ALA A 31 9.38 -22.57 -12.93
N PHE A 32 9.91 -22.17 -14.09
CA PHE A 32 9.22 -22.36 -15.37
C PHE A 32 9.22 -23.79 -15.89
N GLU A 33 10.15 -24.61 -15.39
CA GLU A 33 10.25 -26.03 -15.76
C GLU A 33 9.35 -26.93 -14.89
N LEU A 34 8.73 -26.37 -13.84
CA LEU A 34 7.87 -27.13 -12.94
C LEU A 34 6.59 -27.60 -13.64
N THR A 35 6.25 -28.87 -13.42
CA THR A 35 4.96 -29.45 -13.81
C THR A 35 4.04 -29.57 -12.61
N ILE A 36 2.77 -29.95 -12.84
CA ILE A 36 1.79 -30.15 -11.76
C ILE A 36 2.28 -31.19 -10.74
N ALA A 37 3.04 -32.20 -11.19
CA ALA A 37 3.57 -33.25 -10.32
C ALA A 37 4.69 -32.77 -9.39
N ASP A 38 5.35 -31.66 -9.74
CA ASP A 38 6.46 -31.07 -9.00
C ASP A 38 5.99 -29.98 -8.02
N LEU A 39 4.70 -29.64 -8.04
CA LEU A 39 4.15 -28.58 -7.19
C LEU A 39 4.15 -29.00 -5.72
N PRO A 40 4.52 -28.09 -4.81
CA PRO A 40 4.35 -28.32 -3.39
C PRO A 40 2.89 -28.56 -3.01
N GLU A 41 2.69 -29.17 -1.84
CA GLU A 41 1.34 -29.29 -1.28
C GLU A 41 0.70 -27.90 -1.13
N MET A 42 -0.55 -27.82 -1.57
CA MET A 42 -1.41 -26.65 -1.35
C MET A 42 -2.16 -26.83 -0.04
N ASP A 43 -2.34 -25.74 0.69
CA ASP A 43 -3.22 -25.70 1.86
C ASP A 43 -4.67 -26.12 1.55
N ASP A 44 -5.49 -26.36 2.58
CA ASP A 44 -6.94 -26.50 2.41
C ASP A 44 -7.62 -25.15 2.64
N LEU A 45 -8.27 -24.62 1.59
CA LEU A 45 -8.91 -23.31 1.66
C LEU A 45 -10.27 -23.40 2.38
N GLY A 46 -10.40 -22.70 3.50
CA GLY A 46 -11.66 -22.59 4.23
C GLY A 46 -12.78 -21.95 3.39
N ASN A 47 -14.05 -22.29 3.69
CA ASN A 47 -15.19 -21.66 3.03
C ASN A 47 -15.42 -20.21 3.47
N ASP A 48 -14.97 -19.85 4.67
CA ASP A 48 -15.13 -18.52 5.26
C ASP A 48 -13.93 -17.60 4.99
N GLU A 49 -13.00 -18.02 4.13
CA GLU A 49 -11.83 -17.22 3.76
C GLU A 49 -12.24 -15.95 2.97
N PRO A 50 -11.53 -14.82 3.14
CA PRO A 50 -11.85 -13.58 2.44
C PRO A 50 -11.86 -13.72 0.93
N VAL A 51 -12.82 -13.09 0.27
CA VAL A 51 -12.92 -13.09 -1.20
C VAL A 51 -12.31 -11.82 -1.78
N ILE A 52 -11.27 -11.99 -2.60
CA ILE A 52 -10.58 -10.94 -3.36
C ILE A 52 -11.25 -10.80 -4.74
N GLY A 53 -11.82 -9.64 -5.01
CA GLY A 53 -12.41 -9.29 -6.31
C GLY A 53 -11.36 -8.76 -7.28
N ILE A 54 -11.10 -9.47 -8.37
CA ILE A 54 -10.17 -9.08 -9.43
C ILE A 54 -10.93 -8.39 -10.56
N ILE A 55 -10.69 -7.10 -10.75
CA ILE A 55 -11.32 -6.28 -11.80
C ILE A 55 -10.31 -6.08 -12.92
N ASP A 56 -10.32 -6.97 -13.92
CA ASP A 56 -9.25 -7.08 -14.92
C ASP A 56 -9.75 -7.69 -16.25
N SER A 57 -8.93 -8.47 -16.97
CA SER A 57 -9.29 -9.14 -18.23
C SER A 57 -10.00 -10.49 -18.09
N GLY A 58 -10.38 -10.88 -16.88
CA GLY A 58 -10.94 -12.20 -16.57
C GLY A 58 -9.93 -13.08 -15.82
N VAL A 59 -10.33 -14.31 -15.51
CA VAL A 59 -9.46 -15.31 -14.87
C VAL A 59 -9.78 -16.68 -15.45
N ASN A 60 -8.75 -17.42 -15.86
CA ASN A 60 -8.89 -18.80 -16.32
C ASN A 60 -8.79 -19.80 -15.16
N ASP A 61 -9.39 -20.99 -15.34
CA ASP A 61 -9.38 -22.09 -14.37
C ASP A 61 -8.02 -22.79 -14.29
N HIS A 62 -7.00 -22.04 -13.89
CA HIS A 62 -5.65 -22.53 -13.66
C HIS A 62 -5.64 -23.60 -12.55
N PRO A 63 -4.85 -24.68 -12.65
CA PRO A 63 -4.76 -25.72 -11.60
C PRO A 63 -4.52 -25.17 -10.19
N LEU A 64 -3.59 -24.23 -10.02
CA LEU A 64 -3.34 -23.54 -8.75
C LEU A 64 -4.48 -22.60 -8.26
N LEU A 65 -5.45 -22.26 -9.11
CA LEU A 65 -6.65 -21.50 -8.74
C LEU A 65 -7.87 -22.41 -8.50
N ALA A 66 -7.75 -23.71 -8.76
CA ALA A 66 -8.84 -24.66 -8.59
C ALA A 66 -9.35 -24.63 -7.14
N GLY A 67 -10.67 -24.50 -7.00
CA GLY A 67 -11.34 -24.39 -5.70
C GLY A 67 -11.21 -23.02 -5.01
N ALA A 68 -10.35 -22.13 -5.49
CA ALA A 68 -10.24 -20.76 -4.97
C ALA A 68 -11.19 -19.78 -5.68
N ILE A 69 -11.54 -20.03 -6.94
CA ILE A 69 -12.47 -19.19 -7.71
C ILE A 69 -13.91 -19.46 -7.26
N VAL A 70 -14.57 -18.47 -6.65
CA VAL A 70 -15.98 -18.56 -6.22
C VAL A 70 -16.97 -18.02 -7.26
N GLY A 71 -16.50 -17.23 -8.22
CA GLY A 71 -17.36 -16.70 -9.27
C GLY A 71 -16.63 -15.78 -10.24
N ALA A 72 -17.16 -15.70 -11.46
CA ALA A 72 -16.65 -14.79 -12.49
C ALA A 72 -17.81 -14.19 -13.28
N ILE A 73 -17.67 -12.92 -13.67
CA ILE A 73 -18.64 -12.18 -14.50
C ILE A 73 -17.93 -11.39 -15.60
N GLY A 74 -18.64 -11.13 -16.71
CA GLY A 74 -18.23 -10.14 -17.71
C GLY A 74 -19.00 -8.84 -17.54
N VAL A 75 -18.34 -7.70 -17.65
CA VAL A 75 -18.96 -6.37 -17.55
C VAL A 75 -18.46 -5.49 -18.70
N PRO A 76 -19.26 -5.33 -19.77
CA PRO A 76 -20.58 -5.92 -19.98
C PRO A 76 -20.56 -7.44 -20.19
N GLU A 77 -21.68 -8.11 -19.95
CA GLU A 77 -21.83 -9.59 -19.99
C GLU A 77 -21.26 -10.24 -21.26
N ARG A 78 -21.36 -9.55 -22.40
CA ARG A 78 -20.81 -9.97 -23.69
C ARG A 78 -19.30 -10.20 -23.71
N LEU A 79 -18.53 -9.68 -22.75
CA LEU A 79 -17.09 -9.93 -22.65
C LEU A 79 -16.78 -11.37 -22.20
N GLY A 80 -17.76 -12.07 -21.61
CA GLY A 80 -17.55 -13.36 -20.96
C GLY A 80 -16.64 -13.25 -19.73
N THR A 81 -16.11 -14.38 -19.29
CA THR A 81 -15.29 -14.47 -18.06
C THR A 81 -13.85 -14.94 -18.32
N ALA A 82 -13.61 -15.59 -19.46
CA ALA A 82 -12.31 -16.12 -19.85
C ALA A 82 -11.28 -15.00 -20.02
N ASP A 83 -10.05 -15.28 -19.63
CA ASP A 83 -8.92 -14.38 -19.74
C ASP A 83 -8.13 -14.64 -21.03
N ASP A 84 -8.50 -13.93 -22.10
CA ASP A 84 -7.83 -14.01 -23.39
C ASP A 84 -6.57 -13.14 -23.46
N TRP A 85 -6.51 -12.08 -22.64
CA TRP A 85 -5.37 -11.15 -22.60
C TRP A 85 -4.27 -11.65 -21.64
N GLY A 86 -4.67 -12.40 -20.62
CA GLY A 86 -3.80 -13.09 -19.68
C GLY A 86 -3.40 -12.30 -18.43
N HIS A 87 -3.68 -11.00 -18.38
CA HIS A 87 -3.27 -10.15 -17.26
C HIS A 87 -4.05 -10.46 -15.99
N GLY A 88 -5.37 -10.66 -16.09
CA GLY A 88 -6.19 -10.94 -14.92
C GLY A 88 -5.82 -12.24 -14.20
N THR A 89 -5.43 -13.30 -14.93
CA THR A 89 -4.91 -14.54 -14.34
C THR A 89 -3.57 -14.31 -13.62
N ARG A 90 -2.70 -13.48 -14.19
CA ARG A 90 -1.44 -13.07 -13.53
C ARG A 90 -1.73 -12.28 -12.24
N VAL A 91 -2.66 -11.34 -12.26
CA VAL A 91 -3.06 -10.54 -11.09
C VAL A 91 -3.72 -11.42 -10.02
N ALA A 92 -4.56 -12.38 -10.41
CA ALA A 92 -5.18 -13.34 -9.50
C ALA A 92 -4.12 -14.22 -8.82
N GLY A 93 -3.14 -14.71 -9.57
CA GLY A 93 -2.02 -15.48 -9.03
C GLY A 93 -1.24 -14.73 -7.94
N VAL A 94 -0.87 -13.47 -8.22
CA VAL A 94 -0.17 -12.64 -7.22
C VAL A 94 -1.07 -12.31 -6.02
N SER A 95 -2.37 -12.07 -6.24
CA SER A 95 -3.31 -11.77 -5.15
C SER A 95 -3.46 -12.96 -4.21
N LEU A 96 -3.42 -14.18 -4.75
CA LEU A 96 -3.61 -15.40 -3.99
C LEU A 96 -2.35 -15.81 -3.23
N PHE A 97 -1.18 -15.80 -3.89
CA PHE A 97 0.07 -16.34 -3.34
C PHE A 97 1.05 -15.27 -2.83
N GLY A 98 0.90 -14.00 -3.22
CA GLY A 98 1.82 -12.93 -2.85
C GLY A 98 3.21 -13.17 -3.43
N ASP A 99 4.10 -13.79 -2.65
CA ASP A 99 5.45 -14.18 -3.07
C ASP A 99 5.52 -15.66 -3.47
N LEU A 100 4.98 -15.95 -4.65
CA LEU A 100 4.93 -17.32 -5.17
C LEU A 100 6.33 -17.94 -5.31
N ARG A 101 7.33 -17.15 -5.70
CA ARG A 101 8.72 -17.60 -5.80
C ARG A 101 9.23 -18.11 -4.45
N ASN A 102 9.05 -17.31 -3.39
CA ASN A 102 9.48 -17.72 -2.06
C ASN A 102 8.70 -18.94 -1.55
N GLN A 103 7.40 -19.01 -1.82
CA GLN A 103 6.57 -20.16 -1.43
C GLN A 103 7.03 -21.48 -2.10
N ILE A 104 7.33 -21.44 -3.40
CA ILE A 104 7.88 -22.59 -4.13
C ILE A 104 9.24 -23.01 -3.52
N ALA A 105 10.12 -22.05 -3.25
CA ALA A 105 11.45 -22.33 -2.68
C ALA A 105 11.38 -22.96 -1.27
N VAL A 106 10.40 -22.55 -0.45
CA VAL A 106 10.16 -23.11 0.88
C VAL A 106 9.41 -24.45 0.81
N GLY A 107 8.80 -24.78 -0.32
CA GLY A 107 8.07 -26.03 -0.53
C GLY A 107 6.68 -26.04 0.10
N ALA A 108 6.00 -24.90 0.18
CA ALA A 108 4.62 -24.82 0.68
C ALA A 108 3.83 -23.71 -0.02
N LEU A 109 2.69 -24.05 -0.62
CA LEU A 109 1.80 -23.10 -1.28
C LEU A 109 0.64 -22.71 -0.35
N VAL A 110 0.64 -21.45 0.07
CA VAL A 110 -0.35 -20.89 1.00
C VAL A 110 -1.15 -19.80 0.30
N ARG A 111 -2.46 -19.96 0.31
CA ARG A 111 -3.41 -19.08 -0.37
C ARG A 111 -4.04 -18.12 0.64
N ALA A 112 -4.01 -16.82 0.36
CA ALA A 112 -4.53 -15.82 1.31
C ALA A 112 -6.06 -15.67 1.30
N GLY A 113 -6.77 -16.33 0.39
CA GLY A 113 -8.22 -16.22 0.30
C GLY A 113 -8.80 -16.85 -0.96
N ARG A 114 -10.01 -16.40 -1.31
CA ARG A 114 -10.76 -16.81 -2.50
C ARG A 114 -10.72 -15.72 -3.57
N ILE A 115 -11.01 -16.07 -4.82
CA ILE A 115 -11.05 -15.15 -5.95
C ILE A 115 -12.46 -15.04 -6.49
N ALA A 116 -12.94 -13.81 -6.71
CA ALA A 116 -14.02 -13.54 -7.66
C ALA A 116 -13.51 -12.61 -8.74
N SER A 117 -13.95 -12.76 -9.99
CA SER A 117 -13.43 -11.98 -11.12
C SER A 117 -14.53 -11.21 -11.86
N ALA A 118 -14.23 -9.98 -12.26
CA ALA A 118 -15.01 -9.24 -13.23
C ALA A 118 -14.12 -8.85 -14.42
N LYS A 119 -14.44 -9.37 -15.61
CA LYS A 119 -13.78 -8.99 -16.86
C LYS A 119 -14.35 -7.67 -17.37
N VAL A 120 -13.51 -6.64 -17.45
CA VAL A 120 -13.89 -5.26 -17.84
C VAL A 120 -13.15 -4.75 -19.08
N VAL A 121 -12.22 -5.55 -19.60
CA VAL A 121 -11.47 -5.25 -20.84
C VAL A 121 -11.60 -6.39 -21.84
N ASN A 122 -11.42 -6.07 -23.11
CA ASN A 122 -11.40 -7.03 -24.20
C ASN A 122 -10.05 -7.77 -24.29
N GLU A 123 -9.90 -8.64 -25.29
CA GLU A 123 -8.70 -9.44 -25.57
C GLU A 123 -7.44 -8.61 -25.87
N ARG A 124 -7.57 -7.29 -26.06
CA ARG A 124 -6.48 -6.33 -26.28
C ARG A 124 -6.18 -5.48 -25.05
N GLY A 125 -6.81 -5.77 -23.91
CA GLY A 125 -6.69 -4.96 -22.69
C GLY A 125 -7.37 -3.58 -22.80
N GLN A 126 -8.35 -3.42 -23.68
CA GLN A 126 -9.07 -2.16 -23.89
C GLN A 126 -10.47 -2.21 -23.27
N PHE A 127 -10.87 -1.12 -22.63
CA PHE A 127 -12.23 -0.95 -22.11
C PHE A 127 -13.28 -0.91 -23.23
N ASP A 128 -14.52 -1.24 -22.87
CA ASP A 128 -15.67 -1.15 -23.75
C ASP A 128 -15.86 0.29 -24.32
N GLU A 129 -15.93 0.43 -25.64
CA GLU A 129 -16.09 1.74 -26.30
C GLU A 129 -17.50 2.33 -26.17
N ARG A 130 -18.51 1.51 -25.83
CA ARG A 130 -19.92 1.89 -25.74
C ARG A 130 -20.34 2.22 -24.31
N ARG A 131 -19.51 1.91 -23.32
CA ARG A 131 -19.77 2.13 -21.89
C ARG A 131 -18.70 2.99 -21.26
N LEU A 132 -19.14 3.91 -20.41
CA LEU A 132 -18.22 4.67 -19.56
C LEU A 132 -17.54 3.72 -18.56
N VAL A 133 -16.22 3.86 -18.38
CA VAL A 133 -15.46 3.11 -17.36
C VAL A 133 -16.09 3.24 -15.97
N PRO A 134 -16.51 4.43 -15.49
CA PRO A 134 -17.30 4.58 -14.26
C PRO A 134 -18.48 3.61 -14.12
N SER A 135 -19.32 3.46 -15.15
CA SER A 135 -20.50 2.60 -15.05
C SER A 135 -20.15 1.12 -15.08
N GLN A 136 -19.07 0.74 -15.77
CA GLN A 136 -18.52 -0.61 -15.73
C GLN A 136 -17.97 -0.95 -14.34
N MET A 137 -17.22 -0.04 -13.71
CA MET A 137 -16.69 -0.25 -12.35
C MET A 137 -17.80 -0.42 -11.32
N ARG A 138 -18.81 0.47 -11.37
CA ARG A 138 -19.95 0.39 -10.45
C ARG A 138 -20.70 -0.93 -10.58
N GLU A 139 -20.98 -1.38 -11.80
CA GLU A 139 -21.61 -2.69 -12.02
C GLU A 139 -20.73 -3.84 -11.54
N ALA A 140 -19.43 -3.83 -11.87
CA ALA A 140 -18.51 -4.90 -11.52
C ALA A 140 -18.36 -5.07 -10.00
N LEU A 141 -17.99 -4.00 -9.28
CA LEU A 141 -17.74 -4.07 -7.84
C LEU A 141 -19.02 -4.37 -7.06
N THR A 142 -20.14 -3.72 -7.38
CA THR A 142 -21.41 -3.97 -6.70
C THR A 142 -21.90 -5.40 -6.95
N THR A 143 -21.76 -5.92 -8.17
CA THR A 143 -22.17 -7.31 -8.48
C THR A 143 -21.31 -8.33 -7.74
N LEU A 144 -19.99 -8.15 -7.71
CA LEU A 144 -19.09 -9.06 -6.98
C LEU A 144 -19.34 -9.01 -5.46
N ASN A 145 -19.55 -7.81 -4.89
CA ASN A 145 -19.91 -7.64 -3.48
C ASN A 145 -21.21 -8.36 -3.14
N GLN A 146 -22.28 -8.15 -3.92
CA GLN A 146 -23.60 -8.71 -3.64
C GLN A 146 -23.70 -10.21 -3.88
N ARG A 147 -23.07 -10.73 -4.94
CA ARG A 147 -23.18 -12.16 -5.32
C ARG A 147 -22.18 -13.06 -4.60
N PHE A 148 -20.99 -12.54 -4.29
CA PHE A 148 -19.87 -13.35 -3.78
C PHE A 148 -19.29 -12.82 -2.46
N GLY A 149 -19.85 -11.76 -1.87
CA GLY A 149 -19.39 -11.23 -0.58
C GLY A 149 -18.02 -10.53 -0.64
N CYS A 150 -17.56 -10.10 -1.81
CA CYS A 150 -16.26 -9.43 -1.96
C CYS A 150 -16.22 -8.10 -1.19
N ARG A 151 -15.24 -7.95 -0.30
CA ARG A 151 -14.95 -6.71 0.45
C ARG A 151 -13.54 -6.16 0.21
N LEU A 152 -12.78 -6.81 -0.67
CA LEU A 152 -11.43 -6.44 -1.06
C LEU A 152 -11.34 -6.55 -2.58
N PHE A 153 -10.93 -5.48 -3.25
CA PHE A 153 -10.88 -5.39 -4.71
C PHE A 153 -9.50 -4.97 -5.19
N VAL A 154 -9.05 -5.58 -6.28
CA VAL A 154 -7.85 -5.20 -7.02
C VAL A 154 -8.27 -4.67 -8.38
N VAL A 155 -7.93 -3.42 -8.65
CA VAL A 155 -8.06 -2.80 -9.97
C VAL A 155 -6.66 -2.47 -10.48
N ALA A 156 -6.06 -3.43 -11.19
CA ALA A 156 -4.70 -3.33 -11.73
C ALA A 156 -4.68 -2.73 -13.15
N LEU A 157 -5.67 -1.88 -13.45
CA LEU A 157 -5.85 -1.19 -14.73
C LEU A 157 -5.79 0.33 -14.52
N GLY A 158 -5.36 1.05 -15.55
CA GLY A 158 -5.35 2.51 -15.54
C GLY A 158 -5.35 3.09 -16.95
N ASP A 159 -5.72 4.36 -17.07
CA ASP A 159 -5.66 5.10 -18.34
C ASP A 159 -4.35 5.89 -18.43
N PRO A 160 -3.35 5.42 -19.21
CA PRO A 160 -2.08 6.11 -19.37
C PRO A 160 -2.19 7.45 -20.12
N LYS A 161 -3.30 7.71 -20.81
CA LYS A 161 -3.56 8.98 -21.50
C LYS A 161 -4.08 10.05 -20.54
N ARG A 162 -4.50 9.67 -19.33
CA ARG A 162 -5.03 10.55 -18.30
C ARG A 162 -4.16 10.47 -17.05
N THR A 163 -3.06 11.20 -17.09
CA THR A 163 -2.21 11.40 -15.91
C THR A 163 -2.78 12.51 -15.03
N TYR A 164 -2.69 12.35 -13.72
CA TYR A 164 -3.09 13.38 -12.77
C TYR A 164 -2.23 14.64 -12.96
N ASP A 165 -2.87 15.74 -13.32
CA ASP A 165 -2.24 17.02 -13.67
C ASP A 165 -2.21 18.01 -12.49
N GLY A 166 -2.63 17.59 -11.30
CA GLY A 166 -2.79 18.45 -10.13
C GLY A 166 -4.16 19.13 -10.04
N GLY A 167 -5.05 18.90 -11.01
CA GLY A 167 -6.40 19.46 -11.07
C GLY A 167 -7.44 18.60 -10.38
N LYS A 168 -8.54 18.32 -11.09
CA LYS A 168 -9.67 17.56 -10.54
C LYS A 168 -9.41 16.05 -10.62
N VAL A 169 -9.95 15.32 -9.66
CA VAL A 169 -9.98 13.85 -9.71
C VAL A 169 -10.89 13.41 -10.86
N GLY A 170 -10.41 12.46 -11.65
CA GLY A 170 -11.16 11.92 -12.78
C GLY A 170 -12.43 11.15 -12.35
N PRO A 171 -13.43 11.03 -13.23
CA PRO A 171 -14.70 10.39 -12.89
C PRO A 171 -14.57 8.91 -12.52
N TRP A 172 -13.58 8.18 -13.06
CA TRP A 172 -13.33 6.80 -12.67
C TRP A 172 -12.79 6.73 -11.23
N ALA A 173 -11.79 7.54 -10.90
CA ALA A 173 -11.27 7.65 -9.55
C ALA A 173 -12.38 8.03 -8.54
N ALA A 174 -13.23 9.00 -8.88
CA ALA A 174 -14.36 9.39 -8.03
C ALA A 174 -15.40 8.28 -7.84
N THR A 175 -15.65 7.49 -8.87
CA THR A 175 -16.54 6.33 -8.74
C THR A 175 -15.97 5.28 -7.79
N LEU A 176 -14.65 5.04 -7.81
CA LEU A 176 -14.02 4.12 -6.87
C LEU A 176 -14.05 4.68 -5.43
N ASP A 177 -13.90 5.99 -5.25
CA ASP A 177 -14.00 6.62 -3.94
C ASP A 177 -15.41 6.53 -3.32
N GLU A 178 -16.44 6.68 -4.16
CA GLU A 178 -17.84 6.45 -3.79
C GLU A 178 -18.07 4.97 -3.40
N LEU A 179 -17.61 4.03 -4.23
CA LEU A 179 -17.79 2.59 -4.01
C LEU A 179 -17.04 2.08 -2.78
N ALA A 180 -15.86 2.63 -2.47
CA ALA A 180 -15.10 2.26 -1.26
C ALA A 180 -15.93 2.51 0.01
N ARG A 181 -16.62 3.66 0.07
CA ARG A 181 -17.53 4.04 1.17
C ARG A 181 -18.84 3.25 1.12
N GLU A 182 -19.52 3.22 -0.03
CA GLU A 182 -20.84 2.58 -0.19
C GLU A 182 -20.82 1.08 0.15
N LEU A 183 -19.71 0.39 -0.19
CA LEU A 183 -19.58 -1.05 -0.01
C LEU A 183 -18.79 -1.45 1.25
N ASP A 184 -18.30 -0.49 2.05
CA ASP A 184 -17.31 -0.71 3.14
C ASP A 184 -16.22 -1.71 2.70
N SER A 185 -15.57 -1.38 1.58
CA SER A 185 -14.65 -2.28 0.89
C SER A 185 -13.30 -1.63 0.63
N VAL A 186 -12.24 -2.42 0.79
CA VAL A 186 -10.88 -1.99 0.47
C VAL A 186 -10.67 -2.12 -1.02
N ILE A 187 -10.48 -1.01 -1.71
CA ILE A 187 -10.15 -1.00 -3.14
C ILE A 187 -8.67 -0.65 -3.28
N ILE A 188 -7.93 -1.52 -3.97
CA ILE A 188 -6.49 -1.38 -4.20
C ILE A 188 -6.26 -1.16 -5.70
N VAL A 189 -5.51 -0.12 -6.03
CA VAL A 189 -5.25 0.30 -7.40
C VAL A 189 -3.74 0.41 -7.65
N SER A 190 -3.30 0.07 -8.86
CA SER A 190 -1.91 0.28 -9.26
C SER A 190 -1.63 1.75 -9.57
N ALA A 191 -0.46 2.29 -9.19
CA ALA A 191 -0.06 3.67 -9.50
C ALA A 191 0.09 3.96 -11.01
N GLY A 192 0.31 2.90 -11.80
CA GLY A 192 0.56 2.96 -13.23
C GLY A 192 2.06 2.94 -13.56
N ASN A 193 2.36 2.67 -14.83
CA ASN A 193 3.73 2.47 -15.32
C ASN A 193 4.10 3.54 -16.35
N ARG A 194 5.37 3.92 -16.41
CA ARG A 194 5.96 4.73 -17.48
C ARG A 194 7.36 4.22 -17.79
N ALA A 195 7.62 3.86 -19.04
CA ALA A 195 9.00 3.58 -19.46
C ALA A 195 9.83 4.87 -19.30
N PRO A 196 10.97 4.84 -18.59
CA PRO A 196 11.68 6.07 -18.23
C PRO A 196 12.24 6.79 -19.46
N ARG A 197 12.72 6.02 -20.45
CA ARG A 197 13.39 6.53 -21.66
C ARG A 197 13.19 5.60 -22.85
N SER A 198 13.42 6.11 -24.06
CA SER A 198 13.38 5.36 -25.32
C SER A 198 14.34 5.95 -26.36
N GLY A 199 14.64 5.19 -27.42
CA GLY A 199 15.49 5.64 -28.53
C GLY A 199 16.88 6.10 -28.05
N ASN A 200 17.37 7.24 -28.56
CA ASN A 200 18.70 7.76 -28.24
C ASN A 200 18.91 8.14 -26.77
N ARG A 201 17.85 8.15 -25.94
CA ARG A 201 17.92 8.45 -24.52
C ARG A 201 17.88 7.20 -23.64
N LEU A 202 17.90 6.00 -24.22
CA LEU A 202 17.69 4.74 -23.50
C LEU A 202 18.63 4.57 -22.30
N GLU A 203 19.91 4.91 -22.46
CA GLU A 203 20.93 4.81 -21.41
C GLU A 203 20.64 5.73 -20.20
N GLN A 204 19.91 6.83 -20.41
CA GLN A 204 19.48 7.70 -19.30
C GLN A 204 18.54 7.00 -18.32
N ALA A 205 17.98 5.83 -18.68
CA ALA A 205 17.24 4.99 -17.74
C ALA A 205 18.13 4.49 -16.60
N VAL A 206 19.44 4.34 -16.84
CA VAL A 206 20.44 3.98 -15.83
C VAL A 206 21.07 5.24 -15.24
N THR A 207 21.57 6.16 -16.08
CA THR A 207 22.41 7.27 -15.60
C THR A 207 21.66 8.39 -14.89
N GLU A 208 20.34 8.50 -15.09
CA GLU A 208 19.50 9.53 -14.43
C GLU A 208 18.56 8.93 -13.38
N TYR A 209 18.69 7.63 -13.08
CA TYR A 209 17.97 6.98 -11.99
C TYR A 209 18.55 7.40 -10.62
N PRO A 210 17.74 7.68 -9.58
CA PRO A 210 16.26 7.68 -9.55
C PRO A 210 15.63 9.04 -9.91
N GLY A 211 16.41 10.04 -10.29
CA GLY A 211 15.97 11.43 -10.48
C GLY A 211 14.82 11.61 -11.47
N TYR A 212 14.79 10.85 -12.58
CA TYR A 212 13.71 10.97 -13.56
C TYR A 212 12.33 10.59 -13.00
N LEU A 213 12.25 9.85 -11.89
CA LEU A 213 10.96 9.48 -11.29
C LEU A 213 10.17 10.71 -10.86
N LEU A 214 10.86 11.81 -10.53
CA LEU A 214 10.27 13.09 -10.13
C LEU A 214 9.82 13.97 -11.29
N GLU A 215 10.03 13.54 -12.54
CA GLU A 215 9.61 14.31 -13.71
C GLU A 215 8.10 14.58 -13.71
N PRO A 216 7.65 15.77 -14.16
CA PRO A 216 6.22 16.09 -14.23
C PRO A 216 5.38 15.11 -15.05
N THR A 217 6.00 14.36 -15.97
CA THR A 217 5.32 13.36 -16.80
C THR A 217 5.14 11.99 -16.12
N ASN A 218 5.75 11.77 -14.95
CA ASN A 218 5.70 10.51 -14.21
C ASN A 218 4.61 10.49 -13.11
N ARG A 219 3.57 11.31 -13.26
CA ARG A 219 2.44 11.38 -12.33
C ARG A 219 1.53 10.15 -12.45
N LEU A 220 0.79 9.86 -11.38
CA LEU A 220 -0.24 8.82 -11.31
C LEU A 220 -1.19 8.83 -12.53
N CYS A 221 -1.62 7.65 -12.99
CA CYS A 221 -2.69 7.53 -14.00
C CYS A 221 -4.07 7.50 -13.33
N GLU A 222 -5.14 7.87 -14.03
CA GLU A 222 -6.50 7.56 -13.60
C GLU A 222 -6.67 6.02 -13.53
N PRO A 223 -7.14 5.41 -12.42
CA PRO A 223 -7.80 6.01 -11.25
C PRO A 223 -6.92 6.20 -10.00
N ALA A 224 -5.61 6.03 -10.08
CA ALA A 224 -4.66 6.01 -8.96
C ALA A 224 -4.63 7.28 -8.08
N GLY A 225 -5.22 8.39 -8.54
CA GLY A 225 -5.39 9.62 -7.75
C GLY A 225 -6.60 9.62 -6.79
N ALA A 226 -7.42 8.56 -6.79
CA ALA A 226 -8.57 8.39 -5.89
C ALA A 226 -8.13 8.43 -4.40
N MET A 227 -8.97 9.03 -3.55
CA MET A 227 -8.63 9.38 -2.16
C MET A 227 -8.93 8.26 -1.15
N ASN A 228 -10.06 7.57 -1.28
CA ASN A 228 -10.56 6.52 -0.39
C ASN A 228 -10.02 5.13 -0.76
N VAL A 229 -9.31 5.00 -1.88
CA VAL A 229 -8.63 3.75 -2.30
C VAL A 229 -7.18 3.71 -1.83
N LEU A 230 -6.58 2.52 -1.82
CA LEU A 230 -5.14 2.32 -1.64
C LEU A 230 -4.44 2.27 -3.00
N THR A 231 -3.60 3.26 -3.29
CA THR A 231 -2.77 3.32 -4.48
C THR A 231 -1.40 2.71 -4.17
N VAL A 232 -0.95 1.80 -5.02
CA VAL A 232 0.28 1.03 -4.79
C VAL A 232 1.31 1.31 -5.88
N GLY A 233 2.47 1.82 -5.47
CA GLY A 233 3.67 1.93 -6.29
C GLY A 233 4.51 0.65 -6.27
N ALA A 234 5.55 0.57 -7.10
CA ALA A 234 6.37 -0.62 -7.23
C ALA A 234 7.80 -0.43 -6.71
N LEU A 235 8.31 -1.46 -6.05
CA LEU A 235 9.70 -1.68 -5.72
C LEU A 235 10.28 -2.79 -6.60
N ALA A 236 11.58 -2.73 -6.87
CA ALA A 236 12.31 -3.81 -7.49
C ALA A 236 12.52 -4.97 -6.49
N HIS A 237 12.43 -6.21 -6.97
CA HIS A 237 12.84 -7.40 -6.19
C HIS A 237 14.35 -7.63 -6.24
N GLY A 238 15.07 -6.95 -7.13
CA GLY A 238 16.50 -7.14 -7.35
C GLY A 238 16.96 -6.45 -8.63
N GLU A 239 18.08 -6.93 -9.17
CA GLU A 239 18.73 -6.41 -10.37
C GLU A 239 18.14 -6.94 -11.68
N GLY A 240 17.40 -8.05 -11.61
CA GLY A 240 16.73 -8.65 -12.76
C GLY A 240 17.66 -9.38 -13.73
N LEU A 241 18.93 -9.60 -13.36
CA LEU A 241 19.90 -10.32 -14.16
C LEU A 241 19.90 -11.81 -13.81
N GLY A 242 19.85 -12.67 -14.83
CA GLY A 242 20.07 -14.12 -14.68
C GLY A 242 21.57 -14.47 -14.79
N PRO A 243 21.97 -15.70 -14.39
CA PRO A 243 23.37 -16.16 -14.45
C PRO A 243 24.03 -15.92 -15.81
N ASP A 244 23.32 -16.23 -16.89
CA ASP A 244 23.81 -16.12 -18.25
C ASP A 244 24.02 -14.66 -18.71
N LEU A 245 23.39 -13.70 -18.04
CA LEU A 245 23.46 -12.28 -18.39
C LEU A 245 24.52 -11.51 -17.60
N VAL A 246 25.02 -12.08 -16.50
CA VAL A 246 26.07 -11.47 -15.67
C VAL A 246 27.39 -11.33 -16.43
N GLU A 247 27.68 -12.26 -17.34
CA GLU A 247 28.90 -12.23 -18.16
C GLU A 247 28.84 -11.21 -19.32
N HIS A 248 27.65 -10.69 -19.64
CA HIS A 248 27.44 -9.70 -20.70
C HIS A 248 27.60 -8.28 -20.17
N VAL A 249 28.85 -7.78 -20.14
CA VAL A 249 29.27 -6.46 -19.62
C VAL A 249 28.42 -5.25 -20.07
N HIS A 250 27.71 -5.36 -21.20
CA HIS A 250 26.89 -4.29 -21.74
C HIS A 250 25.46 -4.25 -21.19
N ILE A 251 24.94 -5.36 -20.67
CA ILE A 251 23.61 -5.42 -20.04
C ILE A 251 23.75 -4.91 -18.61
N ARG A 252 22.95 -3.90 -18.24
CA ARG A 252 23.08 -3.23 -16.94
C ARG A 252 21.76 -3.26 -16.17
N PRO A 253 21.80 -3.57 -14.86
CA PRO A 253 20.62 -3.38 -14.02
C PRO A 253 20.39 -1.87 -13.80
N ILE A 254 19.15 -1.49 -13.53
CA ILE A 254 18.81 -0.12 -13.14
C ILE A 254 18.71 0.01 -11.62
N THR A 255 18.26 -1.04 -10.93
CA THR A 255 17.93 -1.02 -9.51
C THR A 255 18.58 -2.16 -8.76
N ARG A 256 18.75 -1.99 -7.46
CA ARG A 256 18.95 -3.10 -6.50
C ARG A 256 17.63 -3.49 -5.83
N ALA A 257 17.66 -4.56 -5.03
CA ALA A 257 16.50 -5.02 -4.30
C ALA A 257 15.92 -3.92 -3.40
N PHE A 258 14.59 -3.84 -3.34
CA PHE A 258 13.80 -2.90 -2.56
C PHE A 258 14.01 -1.41 -2.87
N GLU A 259 14.70 -1.07 -3.96
CA GLU A 259 14.70 0.29 -4.50
C GLU A 259 13.43 0.55 -5.34
N PRO A 260 13.04 1.82 -5.57
CA PRO A 260 11.89 2.15 -6.41
C PRO A 260 12.00 1.57 -7.82
N ALA A 261 10.96 0.90 -8.31
CA ALA A 261 11.00 0.31 -9.64
C ALA A 261 11.13 1.41 -10.73
N PRO A 262 11.94 1.21 -11.78
CA PRO A 262 12.23 2.23 -12.80
C PRO A 262 11.01 2.79 -13.54
N PHE A 263 9.92 2.03 -13.55
CA PHE A 263 8.68 2.38 -14.24
C PHE A 263 7.61 2.98 -13.32
N THR A 264 7.81 3.01 -12.00
CA THR A 264 6.74 3.38 -11.06
C THR A 264 6.34 4.84 -11.23
N ARG A 265 5.04 5.10 -11.29
CA ARG A 265 4.50 6.46 -11.22
C ARG A 265 4.40 6.93 -9.78
N ILE A 266 4.42 8.25 -9.61
CA ILE A 266 4.55 8.90 -8.32
C ILE A 266 3.42 9.92 -8.11
N GLY A 267 3.16 10.27 -6.85
CA GLY A 267 2.23 11.33 -6.50
C GLY A 267 2.75 12.75 -6.76
N PRO A 268 2.19 13.76 -6.08
CA PRO A 268 1.15 13.63 -5.04
C PRO A 268 -0.24 13.33 -5.61
N GLY A 269 -1.19 12.99 -4.73
CA GLY A 269 -2.62 12.93 -5.04
C GLY A 269 -3.29 14.30 -4.95
N ILE A 270 -4.63 14.32 -4.94
CA ILE A 270 -5.40 15.55 -4.79
C ILE A 270 -5.08 16.30 -3.50
N GLY A 271 -5.04 17.63 -3.58
CA GLY A 271 -4.69 18.50 -2.45
C GLY A 271 -3.24 18.37 -1.99
N GLY A 272 -2.38 17.68 -2.75
CA GLY A 272 -1.02 17.38 -2.32
C GLY A 272 -0.95 16.23 -1.31
N SER A 273 -1.95 15.35 -1.28
CA SER A 273 -1.98 14.15 -0.44
C SER A 273 -0.86 13.17 -0.79
N ILE A 274 -0.45 12.39 0.21
CA ILE A 274 0.57 11.35 0.04
C ILE A 274 -0.02 10.26 -0.86
N LYS A 275 0.56 10.12 -2.05
CA LYS A 275 0.33 9.03 -2.99
C LYS A 275 1.66 8.65 -3.66
N PRO A 276 1.90 7.38 -4.03
CA PRO A 276 1.08 6.21 -3.68
C PRO A 276 0.94 6.07 -2.16
N ASP A 277 -0.09 5.38 -1.67
CA ASP A 277 -0.24 5.17 -0.22
C ASP A 277 0.82 4.18 0.27
N LEU A 278 1.06 3.15 -0.53
CA LEU A 278 1.92 2.02 -0.20
C LEU A 278 2.81 1.68 -1.40
N VAL A 279 3.87 0.92 -1.15
CA VAL A 279 4.67 0.29 -2.20
C VAL A 279 4.85 -1.20 -1.89
N ASP A 280 4.99 -2.01 -2.94
CA ASP A 280 5.37 -3.42 -2.80
C ASP A 280 6.19 -3.85 -4.01
N VAL A 281 6.73 -5.06 -3.97
CA VAL A 281 7.52 -5.62 -5.06
C VAL A 281 6.65 -5.75 -6.32
N GLY A 282 7.10 -5.13 -7.42
CA GLY A 282 6.41 -5.15 -8.71
C GLY A 282 7.30 -5.55 -9.88
N GLY A 283 8.54 -5.99 -9.63
CA GLY A 283 9.53 -6.27 -10.67
C GLY A 283 10.44 -5.08 -10.96
N THR A 284 11.39 -5.28 -11.87
CA THR A 284 12.36 -4.27 -12.31
C THR A 284 12.47 -4.18 -13.84
N MET A 285 13.39 -3.35 -14.32
CA MET A 285 13.79 -3.20 -15.72
C MET A 285 15.30 -3.35 -15.86
N VAL A 286 15.70 -4.02 -16.93
CA VAL A 286 17.12 -4.20 -17.30
C VAL A 286 17.40 -3.42 -18.58
N PHE A 287 18.50 -2.67 -18.58
CA PHE A 287 18.99 -2.00 -19.77
C PHE A 287 19.78 -2.99 -20.64
N ASP A 288 19.31 -3.22 -21.87
CA ASP A 288 19.95 -4.11 -22.83
C ASP A 288 20.28 -3.34 -24.11
N PRO A 289 21.54 -2.90 -24.29
CA PRO A 289 21.95 -2.15 -25.47
C PRO A 289 22.04 -3.02 -26.73
N ALA A 290 22.19 -4.35 -26.59
CA ALA A 290 22.29 -5.25 -27.74
C ALA A 290 20.95 -5.34 -28.47
N VAL A 291 19.84 -5.31 -27.72
CA VAL A 291 18.48 -5.28 -28.28
C VAL A 291 17.96 -3.85 -28.43
N GLY A 292 18.66 -2.85 -27.89
CA GLY A 292 18.30 -1.44 -27.99
C GLY A 292 17.00 -1.09 -27.26
N ARG A 293 16.68 -1.80 -26.17
CA ARG A 293 15.46 -1.58 -25.38
C ARG A 293 15.68 -1.83 -23.88
N LEU A 294 14.76 -1.33 -23.06
CA LEU A 294 14.64 -1.76 -21.67
C LEU A 294 13.79 -3.02 -21.63
N ARG A 295 14.26 -4.06 -20.96
CA ARG A 295 13.57 -5.35 -20.83
C ARG A 295 12.86 -5.42 -19.48
N LEU A 296 11.60 -5.86 -19.51
CA LEU A 296 10.73 -6.09 -18.35
C LEU A 296 10.59 -7.60 -18.10
N GLY A 297 9.90 -7.99 -17.02
CA GLY A 297 9.60 -9.37 -16.66
C GLY A 297 8.97 -10.20 -17.78
N GLU A 298 8.13 -9.57 -18.62
CA GLU A 298 7.47 -10.24 -19.74
C GLU A 298 8.47 -10.69 -20.82
N ASP A 299 9.54 -9.93 -21.02
CA ASP A 299 10.62 -10.22 -21.97
C ASP A 299 11.80 -10.97 -21.32
N LEU A 300 12.08 -10.67 -20.05
CA LEU A 300 13.19 -11.16 -19.24
C LEU A 300 12.64 -11.59 -17.89
N PRO A 301 12.28 -12.87 -17.71
CA PRO A 301 11.56 -13.30 -16.53
C PRO A 301 12.25 -13.02 -15.18
N THR A 302 13.59 -13.05 -15.14
CA THR A 302 14.38 -12.69 -13.95
C THR A 302 14.14 -11.25 -13.49
N ALA A 303 13.69 -10.36 -14.40
CA ALA A 303 13.32 -9.00 -14.09
C ALA A 303 11.86 -8.85 -13.61
N GLY A 304 11.05 -9.92 -13.58
CA GLY A 304 9.63 -9.87 -13.22
C GLY A 304 9.26 -10.62 -11.94
N VAL A 305 8.04 -10.38 -11.48
CA VAL A 305 7.39 -11.13 -10.40
C VAL A 305 6.82 -12.43 -10.98
N LEU A 306 7.22 -13.57 -10.42
CA LEU A 306 6.69 -14.89 -10.79
C LEU A 306 5.20 -15.01 -10.42
N THR A 307 4.38 -15.46 -11.37
CA THR A 307 2.92 -15.64 -11.22
C THR A 307 2.38 -16.68 -12.21
N LEU A 308 1.06 -16.87 -12.25
CA LEU A 308 0.37 -17.87 -13.05
C LEU A 308 0.22 -17.45 -14.51
N HIS A 309 0.37 -18.41 -15.42
CA HIS A 309 0.18 -18.18 -16.86
C HIS A 309 -1.24 -18.55 -17.28
N HIS A 310 -1.92 -17.62 -17.96
CA HIS A 310 -3.29 -17.83 -18.44
C HIS A 310 -3.48 -19.02 -19.41
N LEU A 311 -2.46 -19.34 -20.21
CA LEU A 311 -2.40 -20.55 -21.04
C LEU A 311 -1.63 -21.63 -20.27
N PHE A 312 -2.23 -22.12 -19.19
CA PHE A 312 -1.57 -23.03 -18.24
C PHE A 312 -1.22 -24.40 -18.82
N LEU A 313 -1.85 -24.77 -19.95
CA LEU A 313 -1.53 -25.98 -20.70
C LEU A 313 -0.19 -25.88 -21.43
N ASP A 314 0.26 -24.66 -21.75
CA ASP A 314 1.56 -24.42 -22.38
C ASP A 314 2.68 -24.40 -21.33
N ARG A 315 2.43 -23.71 -20.21
CA ARG A 315 3.30 -23.62 -19.03
C ARG A 315 2.49 -23.11 -17.84
N LEU A 316 2.83 -23.51 -16.62
CA LEU A 316 2.08 -23.09 -15.42
C LEU A 316 2.39 -21.66 -15.01
N PHE A 317 3.65 -21.22 -15.15
CA PHE A 317 4.10 -19.95 -14.61
C PHE A 317 4.56 -18.98 -15.69
N THR A 318 4.54 -17.71 -15.34
CA THR A 318 5.08 -16.60 -16.11
C THR A 318 5.64 -15.53 -15.17
N ALA A 319 6.29 -14.51 -15.71
CA ALA A 319 6.73 -13.37 -14.93
C ALA A 319 6.38 -12.06 -15.65
N GLY A 320 6.23 -10.99 -14.88
CA GLY A 320 5.97 -9.67 -15.42
C GLY A 320 6.38 -8.55 -14.49
N SER A 321 6.52 -7.35 -15.04
CA SER A 321 6.96 -6.17 -14.29
C SER A 321 5.96 -5.03 -14.42
N GLY A 322 5.57 -4.46 -13.29
CA GLY A 322 4.58 -3.41 -13.24
C GLY A 322 4.00 -3.18 -11.84
N THR A 323 3.47 -1.97 -11.63
CA THR A 323 2.63 -1.66 -10.46
C THR A 323 1.38 -2.52 -10.39
N SER A 324 0.96 -3.14 -11.50
CA SER A 324 -0.10 -4.16 -11.57
C SER A 324 0.26 -5.49 -10.89
N TYR A 325 1.53 -5.73 -10.55
CA TYR A 325 1.98 -6.87 -9.73
C TYR A 325 2.24 -6.45 -8.28
N ALA A 326 2.56 -5.18 -8.01
CA ALA A 326 2.70 -4.67 -6.64
C ALA A 326 1.34 -4.52 -5.93
N ALA A 327 0.31 -3.98 -6.61
CA ALA A 327 -1.04 -3.84 -6.07
C ALA A 327 -1.64 -5.16 -5.54
N PRO A 328 -1.63 -6.28 -6.29
CA PRO A 328 -2.15 -7.55 -5.78
C PRO A 328 -1.35 -8.12 -4.60
N ARG A 329 -0.05 -7.81 -4.43
CA ARG A 329 0.68 -8.20 -3.21
C ARG A 329 0.15 -7.49 -1.96
N VAL A 330 -0.24 -6.22 -2.08
CA VAL A 330 -0.92 -5.52 -0.97
C VAL A 330 -2.29 -6.15 -0.72
N ALA A 331 -3.00 -6.59 -1.77
CA ALA A 331 -4.26 -7.31 -1.62
C ALA A 331 -4.09 -8.64 -0.89
N HIS A 332 -3.05 -9.42 -1.21
CA HIS A 332 -2.69 -10.62 -0.48
C HIS A 332 -2.54 -10.35 1.03
N LYS A 333 -1.81 -9.28 1.40
CA LYS A 333 -1.64 -8.86 2.80
C LYS A 333 -2.95 -8.38 3.44
N ALA A 334 -3.79 -7.67 2.69
CA ALA A 334 -5.11 -7.23 3.15
C ALA A 334 -6.05 -8.42 3.40
N ALA A 335 -5.98 -9.46 2.56
CA ALA A 335 -6.74 -10.70 2.74
C ALA A 335 -6.29 -11.44 4.01
N GLN A 336 -4.99 -11.52 4.30
CA GLN A 336 -4.49 -12.07 5.57
C GLN A 336 -5.02 -11.32 6.80
N ILE A 337 -5.13 -9.98 6.73
CA ILE A 337 -5.75 -9.17 7.79
C ILE A 337 -7.23 -9.51 7.92
N LEU A 338 -7.97 -9.61 6.81
CA LEU A 338 -9.40 -9.93 6.83
C LEU A 338 -9.67 -11.36 7.33
N ALA A 339 -8.81 -12.33 7.02
CA ALA A 339 -8.92 -13.69 7.56
C ALA A 339 -8.80 -13.67 9.09
N ARG A 340 -7.92 -12.81 9.63
CA ARG A 340 -7.74 -12.65 11.07
C ARG A 340 -8.82 -11.80 11.74
N PHE A 341 -9.30 -10.76 11.07
CA PHE A 341 -10.31 -9.82 11.52
C PHE A 341 -11.48 -9.73 10.53
N PRO A 342 -12.34 -10.77 10.42
CA PRO A 342 -13.37 -10.83 9.38
C PRO A 342 -14.39 -9.69 9.41
N ARG A 343 -14.55 -9.05 10.57
CA ARG A 343 -15.47 -7.93 10.80
C ARG A 343 -14.83 -6.55 10.71
N ALA A 344 -13.53 -6.45 10.42
CA ALA A 344 -12.86 -5.17 10.24
C ALA A 344 -13.53 -4.37 9.11
N SER A 345 -13.76 -3.08 9.31
CA SER A 345 -14.15 -2.16 8.24
C SER A 345 -13.01 -1.95 7.25
N ALA A 346 -13.33 -1.41 6.08
CA ALA A 346 -12.32 -1.01 5.10
C ALA A 346 -11.35 0.02 5.68
N ASN A 347 -11.83 0.94 6.52
CA ASN A 347 -10.98 1.92 7.20
C ASN A 347 -9.99 1.23 8.16
N LEU A 348 -10.42 0.23 8.94
CA LEU A 348 -9.50 -0.48 9.83
C LEU A 348 -8.42 -1.23 9.05
N VAL A 349 -8.78 -1.92 7.97
CA VAL A 349 -7.79 -2.62 7.13
C VAL A 349 -6.79 -1.62 6.52
N ARG A 350 -7.26 -0.49 5.99
CA ARG A 350 -6.39 0.60 5.48
C ARG A 350 -5.44 1.12 6.56
N ALA A 351 -5.96 1.36 7.77
CA ALA A 351 -5.17 1.86 8.89
C ALA A 351 -4.12 0.84 9.39
N LEU A 352 -4.45 -0.45 9.48
CA LEU A 352 -3.51 -1.51 9.86
C LEU A 352 -2.38 -1.65 8.84
N LEU A 353 -2.71 -1.65 7.54
CA LEU A 353 -1.71 -1.74 6.46
C LEU A 353 -0.72 -0.56 6.53
N ALA A 354 -1.21 0.68 6.57
CA ALA A 354 -0.33 1.85 6.62
C ALA A 354 0.41 2.01 7.96
N GLY A 355 -0.20 1.62 9.08
CA GLY A 355 0.45 1.61 10.39
C GLY A 355 1.67 0.67 10.42
N ALA A 356 1.54 -0.48 9.76
CA ALA A 356 2.60 -1.47 9.61
C ALA A 356 3.64 -1.14 8.53
N ALA A 357 3.34 -0.20 7.63
CA ALA A 357 4.23 0.13 6.51
C ALA A 357 5.51 0.87 6.96
N ARG A 358 6.63 0.55 6.31
CA ARG A 358 7.93 1.24 6.46
C ARG A 358 8.60 1.37 5.10
N ILE A 359 9.25 2.51 4.85
CA ILE A 359 10.05 2.66 3.64
C ILE A 359 11.28 1.75 3.80
N PRO A 360 11.57 0.84 2.86
CA PRO A 360 12.76 -0.01 2.95
C PRO A 360 14.03 0.83 3.06
N ASP A 361 15.04 0.31 3.76
CA ASP A 361 16.28 1.05 4.00
C ASP A 361 17.03 1.31 2.68
N GLU A 362 16.93 0.40 1.72
CA GLU A 362 17.50 0.53 0.37
C GLU A 362 16.85 1.68 -0.40
N ALA A 363 15.52 1.78 -0.35
CA ALA A 363 14.80 2.91 -0.93
C ALA A 363 15.13 4.23 -0.22
N GLN A 364 15.22 4.24 1.11
CA GLN A 364 15.61 5.43 1.88
C GLN A 364 17.00 5.91 1.47
N LEU A 365 17.98 5.00 1.41
CA LEU A 365 19.35 5.31 1.00
C LEU A 365 19.40 5.84 -0.43
N ARG A 366 18.69 5.18 -1.36
CA ARG A 366 18.66 5.56 -2.78
C ARG A 366 18.04 6.93 -3.01
N LEU A 367 17.04 7.31 -2.22
CA LEU A 367 16.28 8.57 -2.36
C LEU A 367 16.77 9.70 -1.46
N GLN A 368 17.75 9.44 -0.58
CA GLN A 368 18.20 10.39 0.45
C GLN A 368 18.58 11.76 -0.13
N THR A 369 19.26 11.78 -1.27
CA THR A 369 19.73 13.02 -1.93
C THR A 369 18.60 13.81 -2.61
N LEU A 370 17.44 13.19 -2.84
CA LEU A 370 16.26 13.81 -3.42
C LEU A 370 15.33 14.44 -2.36
N GLY A 371 15.54 14.12 -1.08
CA GLY A 371 14.82 14.70 0.07
C GLY A 371 13.50 14.01 0.42
N ASP A 372 12.96 14.38 1.60
CA ASP A 372 11.80 13.71 2.19
C ASP A 372 10.51 13.82 1.35
N ASP A 373 10.32 14.94 0.64
CA ASP A 373 9.18 15.12 -0.27
C ASP A 373 9.21 14.14 -1.44
N ALA A 374 10.40 13.90 -2.01
CA ALA A 374 10.59 12.92 -3.07
C ALA A 374 10.32 11.51 -2.55
N MET A 375 10.90 11.18 -1.39
CA MET A 375 10.70 9.89 -0.73
C MET A 375 9.22 9.61 -0.43
N ARG A 376 8.47 10.59 0.09
CA ARG A 376 7.01 10.46 0.27
C ARG A 376 6.26 10.31 -1.06
N SER A 377 6.64 11.05 -2.08
CA SER A 377 5.96 11.01 -3.40
C SER A 377 6.20 9.70 -4.14
N ILE A 378 7.32 9.02 -3.88
CA ILE A 378 7.70 7.76 -4.52
C ILE A 378 7.23 6.56 -3.70
N CYS A 379 7.45 6.57 -2.38
CA CYS A 379 7.25 5.41 -1.52
C CYS A 379 5.99 5.48 -0.63
N GLY A 380 5.31 6.62 -0.53
CA GLY A 380 4.14 6.76 0.33
C GLY A 380 4.45 6.52 1.80
N HIS A 381 3.65 5.67 2.45
CA HIS A 381 3.89 5.17 3.81
C HIS A 381 4.89 4.00 3.85
N GLY A 382 5.30 3.47 2.68
CA GLY A 382 6.28 2.40 2.53
C GLY A 382 5.69 1.03 2.21
N ALA A 383 6.50 -0.02 2.41
CA ALA A 383 6.11 -1.41 2.22
C ALA A 383 5.51 -1.99 3.50
N VAL A 384 4.38 -2.70 3.35
CA VAL A 384 3.66 -3.31 4.47
C VAL A 384 4.40 -4.55 4.96
N ASP A 385 4.66 -4.61 6.26
CA ASP A 385 5.03 -5.83 6.98
C ASP A 385 3.76 -6.53 7.47
N SER A 386 3.45 -7.70 6.91
CA SER A 386 2.25 -8.47 7.22
C SER A 386 2.23 -8.99 8.67
N GLY A 387 3.39 -9.37 9.21
CA GLY A 387 3.52 -9.77 10.61
C GLY A 387 3.18 -8.63 11.57
N ARG A 388 3.66 -7.42 11.25
CA ARG A 388 3.35 -6.19 12.02
C ARG A 388 1.89 -5.77 11.92
N ALA A 389 1.28 -5.94 10.75
CA ALA A 389 -0.12 -5.58 10.54
C ALA A 389 -1.09 -6.49 11.30
N ALA A 390 -0.76 -7.78 11.45
CA ALA A 390 -1.66 -8.78 12.02
C ALA A 390 -1.40 -9.10 13.50
N TYR A 391 -0.17 -8.91 14.00
CA TYR A 391 0.24 -9.38 15.33
C TYR A 391 0.89 -8.30 16.19
N SER A 392 0.55 -8.33 17.48
CA SER A 392 1.40 -7.75 18.53
C SER A 392 2.44 -8.77 18.97
N ASP A 393 3.56 -8.29 19.47
CA ASP A 393 4.60 -9.09 20.12
C ASP A 393 4.89 -8.52 21.52
N ASP A 394 5.86 -9.08 22.23
CA ASP A 394 6.14 -8.65 23.60
C ASP A 394 6.49 -7.15 23.69
N HIS A 395 7.29 -6.62 22.76
CA HIS A 395 7.83 -5.26 22.80
C HIS A 395 7.14 -4.29 21.82
N ARG A 396 6.14 -4.77 21.07
CA ARG A 396 5.31 -4.01 20.16
C ARG A 396 3.83 -4.37 20.34
N VAL A 397 3.03 -3.38 20.71
CA VAL A 397 1.59 -3.56 20.89
C VAL A 397 0.83 -2.67 19.94
N VAL A 398 -0.15 -3.25 19.26
CA VAL A 398 -1.06 -2.56 18.35
C VAL A 398 -2.45 -2.52 18.99
N LEU A 399 -2.95 -1.31 19.24
CA LEU A 399 -4.31 -1.03 19.70
C LEU A 399 -5.09 -0.45 18.53
N TYR A 400 -6.37 -0.77 18.42
CA TYR A 400 -7.23 -0.18 17.40
C TYR A 400 -8.63 0.11 17.93
N ALA A 401 -9.31 1.06 17.30
CA ALA A 401 -10.72 1.35 17.51
C ALA A 401 -11.38 1.70 16.17
N GLU A 402 -12.64 1.32 16.03
CA GLU A 402 -13.52 1.70 14.93
C GLU A 402 -14.69 2.46 15.53
N ASP A 403 -14.99 3.64 15.01
CA ASP A 403 -15.97 4.53 15.62
C ASP A 403 -16.60 5.46 14.56
N GLU A 404 -17.58 6.24 14.99
CA GLU A 404 -18.30 7.21 14.17
C GLU A 404 -18.46 8.53 14.93
N LEU A 405 -18.05 9.62 14.30
CA LEU A 405 -18.02 10.93 14.93
C LEU A 405 -18.93 11.92 14.21
N ALA A 406 -19.79 12.60 14.97
CA ALA A 406 -20.59 13.69 14.44
C ALA A 406 -19.72 14.82 13.89
N LEU A 407 -20.23 15.55 12.89
CA LEU A 407 -19.49 16.68 12.32
C LEU A 407 -19.26 17.77 13.38
N ASP A 408 -18.13 18.46 13.27
CA ASP A 408 -17.66 19.50 14.20
C ASP A 408 -17.51 19.02 15.67
N HIS A 409 -17.34 17.70 15.87
CA HIS A 409 -17.06 17.10 17.18
C HIS A 409 -15.65 16.52 17.23
N PHE A 410 -15.22 16.18 18.45
CA PHE A 410 -13.97 15.47 18.71
C PHE A 410 -14.21 14.36 19.73
N ALA A 411 -13.43 13.29 19.60
CA ALA A 411 -13.35 12.20 20.56
C ALA A 411 -11.99 12.23 21.25
N VAL A 412 -11.96 11.85 22.53
CA VAL A 412 -10.73 11.74 23.33
C VAL A 412 -10.57 10.28 23.75
N TYR A 413 -9.57 9.61 23.17
CA TYR A 413 -9.21 8.24 23.54
C TYR A 413 -8.09 8.26 24.57
N GLN A 414 -8.31 7.55 25.68
CA GLN A 414 -7.27 7.34 26.67
C GLN A 414 -6.33 6.23 26.20
N LEU A 415 -5.05 6.54 26.10
CA LEU A 415 -3.99 5.62 25.73
C LEU A 415 -3.19 5.24 26.99
N PRO A 416 -3.34 4.03 27.53
CA PRO A 416 -2.56 3.60 28.69
C PRO A 416 -1.08 3.48 28.32
N ILE A 417 -0.21 4.09 29.14
CA ILE A 417 1.25 4.06 29.01
C ILE A 417 1.84 3.29 30.21
N PRO A 418 2.22 2.01 30.04
CA PRO A 418 2.82 1.21 31.11
C PRO A 418 4.14 1.83 31.58
N GLU A 419 4.50 1.63 32.85
CA GLU A 419 5.79 2.07 33.41
C GLU A 419 6.98 1.59 32.58
N LEU A 420 6.92 0.35 32.05
CA LEU A 420 7.93 -0.21 31.15
C LEU A 420 8.09 0.58 29.85
N PHE A 421 7.06 1.31 29.40
CA PHE A 421 7.17 2.19 28.25
C PHE A 421 7.69 3.58 28.62
N GLN A 422 7.76 3.96 29.89
CA GLN A 422 8.09 5.33 30.29
C GLN A 422 9.60 5.61 30.34
N SER A 423 10.44 4.57 30.40
CA SER A 423 11.89 4.67 30.47
C SER A 423 12.57 3.55 29.66
N GLY A 424 13.89 3.60 29.51
CA GLY A 424 14.67 2.55 28.86
C GLY A 424 14.75 2.66 27.33
N GLY A 425 15.93 3.03 26.81
CA GLY A 425 16.20 2.99 25.36
C GLY A 425 15.26 3.84 24.49
N ARG A 426 15.26 3.54 23.19
CA ARG A 426 14.40 4.20 22.20
C ARG A 426 12.99 3.59 22.22
N ARG A 427 11.98 4.44 22.30
CA ARG A 427 10.56 4.04 22.22
C ARG A 427 9.83 4.89 21.20
N SER A 428 8.76 4.36 20.61
CA SER A 428 7.96 5.11 19.65
C SER A 428 6.47 4.85 19.82
N ILE A 429 5.67 5.89 19.60
CA ILE A 429 4.23 5.78 19.39
C ILE A 429 3.97 6.17 17.94
N ARG A 430 3.30 5.30 17.19
CA ARG A 430 2.78 5.59 15.86
C ARG A 430 1.26 5.56 15.90
N VAL A 431 0.64 6.53 15.24
CA VAL A 431 -0.81 6.65 15.11
C VAL A 431 -1.16 6.68 13.63
N THR A 432 -2.13 5.87 13.25
CA THR A 432 -2.70 5.85 11.90
C THR A 432 -4.21 6.02 11.97
N LEU A 433 -4.73 7.00 11.22
CA LEU A 433 -6.15 7.29 11.08
C LEU A 433 -6.56 7.03 9.63
N ALA A 434 -7.65 6.29 9.44
CA ALA A 434 -8.28 6.10 8.14
C ALA A 434 -9.78 6.45 8.21
N PHE A 435 -10.27 7.16 7.21
CA PHE A 435 -11.69 7.49 7.04
C PHE A 435 -12.03 7.55 5.54
N ASP A 436 -13.30 7.73 5.21
CA ASP A 436 -13.83 7.58 3.86
C ASP A 436 -14.96 8.61 3.61
N PRO A 437 -14.63 9.91 3.51
CA PRO A 437 -15.63 10.96 3.34
C PRO A 437 -16.37 10.81 2.01
N PRO A 438 -17.62 11.32 1.91
CA PRO A 438 -18.25 11.51 0.61
C PRO A 438 -17.38 12.41 -0.27
N VAL A 439 -17.33 12.10 -1.56
CA VAL A 439 -16.52 12.84 -2.54
C VAL A 439 -17.38 13.45 -3.63
N ARG A 440 -16.86 14.49 -4.30
CA ARG A 440 -17.54 15.07 -5.47
C ARG A 440 -16.55 15.61 -6.50
N HIS A 441 -16.37 14.89 -7.59
CA HIS A 441 -15.40 15.22 -8.65
C HIS A 441 -15.57 16.61 -9.27
N THR A 442 -16.77 17.20 -9.25
CA THR A 442 -17.01 18.53 -9.82
C THR A 442 -16.45 19.67 -8.97
N ARG A 443 -16.16 19.41 -7.69
CA ARG A 443 -15.68 20.39 -6.70
C ARG A 443 -14.15 20.43 -6.63
N ALA A 444 -13.62 21.57 -6.19
CA ALA A 444 -12.19 21.72 -5.90
C ALA A 444 -11.84 21.17 -4.51
N ASP A 445 -12.71 21.43 -3.53
CA ASP A 445 -12.75 20.77 -2.22
C ASP A 445 -13.39 19.39 -2.37
N TYR A 446 -12.63 18.45 -2.94
CA TYR A 446 -13.11 17.15 -3.38
C TYR A 446 -13.74 16.28 -2.26
N ALA A 447 -13.10 16.24 -1.09
CA ALA A 447 -13.62 15.54 0.09
C ALA A 447 -14.65 16.39 0.83
N GLY A 448 -15.76 15.79 1.22
CA GLY A 448 -16.87 16.47 1.90
C GLY A 448 -16.69 16.68 3.39
N ILE A 449 -15.78 15.94 4.02
CA ILE A 449 -15.53 15.93 5.46
C ILE A 449 -14.01 15.78 5.66
N GLY A 450 -13.46 16.49 6.64
CA GLY A 450 -12.07 16.33 7.07
C GLY A 450 -11.99 15.63 8.43
N MET A 451 -10.95 14.83 8.64
CA MET A 451 -10.60 14.33 9.97
C MET A 451 -9.12 14.50 10.24
N ASN A 452 -8.76 14.67 11.51
CA ASN A 452 -7.38 14.76 11.96
C ASN A 452 -7.22 14.23 13.39
N PHE A 453 -5.98 14.08 13.83
CA PHE A 453 -5.68 13.67 15.20
C PHE A 453 -4.48 14.41 15.83
N ARG A 454 -4.48 14.46 17.15
CA ARG A 454 -3.39 14.98 18.02
C ARG A 454 -3.14 14.01 19.18
N LEU A 455 -1.89 13.89 19.59
CA LEU A 455 -1.51 13.06 20.74
C LEU A 455 -0.94 13.97 21.82
N VAL A 456 -1.56 13.99 22.99
CA VAL A 456 -1.19 14.86 24.11
C VAL A 456 -0.86 14.02 25.33
N ARG A 457 0.07 14.49 26.17
CA ARG A 457 0.57 13.81 27.37
C ARG A 457 0.63 14.75 28.58
N GLY A 458 0.57 14.22 29.79
CA GLY A 458 0.79 14.99 31.02
C GLY A 458 -0.25 16.08 31.33
N CYS A 459 -1.42 16.02 30.70
CA CYS A 459 -2.56 16.90 30.99
C CYS A 459 -3.81 16.06 31.31
N GLY A 460 -4.64 16.56 32.22
CA GLY A 460 -5.91 15.90 32.55
C GLY A 460 -6.97 16.07 31.46
N PRO A 461 -7.97 15.16 31.39
CA PRO A 461 -9.01 15.19 30.36
C PRO A 461 -9.80 16.50 30.36
N ASP A 462 -10.10 17.09 31.52
CA ASP A 462 -10.87 18.34 31.61
C ASP A 462 -10.20 19.50 30.85
N LEU A 463 -8.88 19.63 30.95
CA LEU A 463 -8.13 20.65 30.21
C LEU A 463 -8.17 20.40 28.70
N ILE A 464 -8.12 19.14 28.28
CA ILE A 464 -8.22 18.74 26.87
C ILE A 464 -9.61 19.10 26.33
N PHE A 465 -10.66 18.72 27.04
CA PHE A 465 -12.03 19.04 26.64
C PHE A 465 -12.24 20.56 26.56
N GLU A 466 -11.76 21.33 27.53
CA GLU A 466 -11.85 22.80 27.51
C GLU A 466 -11.04 23.45 26.38
N HIS A 467 -9.90 22.86 25.99
CA HIS A 467 -9.07 23.35 24.89
C HIS A 467 -9.69 23.08 23.51
N PHE A 468 -10.25 21.88 23.31
CA PHE A 468 -10.73 21.43 22.00
C PHE A 468 -12.23 21.66 21.76
N ARG A 469 -13.03 21.93 22.81
CA ARG A 469 -14.45 22.24 22.64
C ARG A 469 -14.67 23.52 21.87
N ARG A 470 -15.70 23.50 21.03
CA ARG A 470 -16.20 24.71 20.37
C ARG A 470 -16.71 25.67 21.44
N ARG A 471 -16.19 26.91 21.41
CA ARG A 471 -16.62 28.00 22.27
C ARG A 471 -17.45 29.01 21.50
N THR A 472 -18.42 29.62 22.16
CA THR A 472 -19.11 30.81 21.63
C THR A 472 -18.19 32.04 21.72
N GLN A 473 -18.52 33.12 21.01
CA GLN A 473 -17.75 34.36 21.10
C GLN A 473 -17.73 34.95 22.55
N GLU A 474 -18.74 34.64 23.36
CA GLU A 474 -18.87 35.12 24.74
C GLU A 474 -17.97 34.37 25.73
N GLU A 475 -17.59 33.12 25.44
CA GLU A 475 -16.79 32.25 26.33
C GLU A 475 -15.27 32.53 26.29
N GLY A 476 -14.84 33.53 25.52
CA GLY A 476 -13.45 33.96 25.43
C GLY A 476 -12.50 32.93 24.81
N ARG A 477 -11.18 33.17 24.94
CA ARG A 477 -10.13 32.34 24.34
C ARG A 477 -10.03 30.98 25.05
N GLN A 478 -9.81 29.91 24.28
CA GLN A 478 -9.53 28.58 24.80
C GLN A 478 -8.25 28.57 25.67
N PRO A 479 -8.18 27.76 26.73
CA PRO A 479 -6.98 27.62 27.54
C PRO A 479 -5.84 27.06 26.68
N ASP A 480 -4.62 27.59 26.79
CA ASP A 480 -3.50 27.07 26.00
C ASP A 480 -2.97 25.74 26.59
N ILE A 481 -2.68 24.76 25.73
CA ILE A 481 -1.90 23.57 26.10
C ILE A 481 -0.44 23.89 25.78
N ASP A 482 0.43 23.80 26.79
CA ASP A 482 1.86 24.00 26.63
C ASP A 482 2.45 22.99 25.63
N ASN A 483 3.31 23.45 24.72
CA ASN A 483 3.94 22.63 23.68
C ASN A 483 4.67 21.40 24.24
N ARG A 484 5.12 21.41 25.50
CA ARG A 484 5.75 20.24 26.14
C ARG A 484 4.80 19.03 26.27
N PHE A 485 3.49 19.29 26.29
CA PHE A 485 2.43 18.30 26.40
C PHE A 485 1.95 17.79 25.04
N ASP A 486 2.19 18.53 23.96
CA ASP A 486 1.93 18.04 22.61
C ASP A 486 3.05 17.07 22.18
N CYS A 487 2.69 15.87 21.75
CA CYS A 487 3.63 14.94 21.17
C CYS A 487 3.88 15.36 19.71
N ASP A 488 5.08 15.85 19.41
CA ASP A 488 5.49 16.31 18.07
C ASP A 488 5.54 15.16 17.04
N LEU A 489 4.37 14.74 16.59
CA LEU A 489 4.15 13.67 15.62
C LEU A 489 4.63 14.08 14.23
N LYS A 490 5.48 13.24 13.63
CA LYS A 490 5.99 13.40 12.26
C LYS A 490 5.50 12.27 11.34
N PRO A 491 5.08 12.56 10.09
CA PRO A 491 4.91 13.88 9.48
C PRO A 491 3.91 14.78 10.19
N GLY A 492 4.12 16.10 10.10
CA GLY A 492 3.28 17.09 10.78
C GLY A 492 1.87 17.24 10.17
N PRO A 493 0.97 17.99 10.82
CA PRO A 493 -0.41 18.21 10.36
C PRO A 493 -0.52 18.63 8.90
N ARG A 494 0.30 19.60 8.48
CA ARG A 494 0.28 20.17 7.11
C ARG A 494 0.57 19.15 6.01
N GLU A 495 1.28 18.07 6.34
CA GLU A 495 1.65 17.03 5.38
C GLU A 495 0.61 15.90 5.38
N ARG A 496 0.18 15.44 6.56
CA ARG A 496 -0.71 14.27 6.67
C ARG A 496 -2.20 14.57 6.49
N GLU A 497 -2.68 15.77 6.84
CA GLU A 497 -4.12 16.11 6.86
C GLU A 497 -4.73 16.39 5.46
N ARG A 498 -3.99 16.07 4.39
CA ARG A 498 -4.42 16.27 2.99
C ARG A 498 -5.14 15.07 2.39
N GLY A 499 -5.01 13.90 3.01
CA GLY A 499 -5.61 12.65 2.56
C GLY A 499 -6.44 11.98 3.66
N THR A 500 -7.06 10.87 3.29
CA THR A 500 -7.96 10.12 4.20
C THR A 500 -7.28 8.96 4.90
N LEU A 501 -5.99 8.73 4.60
CA LEU A 501 -5.12 7.78 5.27
C LEU A 501 -3.90 8.52 5.82
N GLN A 502 -3.87 8.72 7.13
CA GLN A 502 -2.92 9.59 7.81
C GLN A 502 -2.10 8.77 8.79
N THR A 503 -0.77 8.81 8.68
CA THR A 503 0.14 8.15 9.63
C THR A 503 1.13 9.17 10.17
N ALA A 504 1.40 9.13 11.47
CA ALA A 504 2.46 9.89 12.09
C ALA A 504 3.05 9.17 13.30
N SER A 505 4.29 9.48 13.65
CA SER A 505 4.98 8.86 14.77
C SER A 505 5.81 9.85 15.57
N VAL A 506 6.00 9.55 16.83
CA VAL A 506 6.89 10.26 17.75
C VAL A 506 7.83 9.26 18.39
N THR A 507 9.10 9.61 18.52
CA THR A 507 10.13 8.78 19.15
C THR A 507 10.63 9.46 20.43
N PHE A 508 10.71 8.69 21.52
CA PHE A 508 11.24 9.10 22.80
C PHE A 508 12.59 8.42 23.06
N THR A 509 13.59 9.22 23.42
CA THR A 509 14.92 8.75 23.87
C THR A 509 15.18 9.09 25.33
N ARG A 510 14.41 10.02 25.90
CA ARG A 510 14.45 10.40 27.32
C ARG A 510 13.27 9.79 28.07
N GLY A 511 13.41 9.65 29.38
CA GLY A 511 12.32 9.25 30.26
C GLY A 511 11.09 10.16 30.11
N THR A 512 9.89 9.58 30.21
CA THR A 512 8.61 10.27 30.11
C THR A 512 7.73 10.09 31.35
N GLU A 513 8.32 9.66 32.47
CA GLU A 513 7.64 9.38 33.74
C GLU A 513 6.89 10.60 34.27
N ALA A 514 7.44 11.80 34.04
CA ALA A 514 6.83 13.07 34.43
C ALA A 514 5.49 13.37 33.74
N TYR A 515 5.14 12.66 32.66
CA TYR A 515 3.90 12.86 31.91
C TYR A 515 2.79 11.86 32.30
N GLY A 516 3.03 11.05 33.33
CA GLY A 516 2.07 10.09 33.84
C GLY A 516 1.93 8.84 32.98
N ASP A 517 0.96 8.02 33.36
CA ASP A 517 0.70 6.69 32.82
C ASP A 517 -0.42 6.66 31.77
N ASN A 518 -0.90 7.83 31.35
CA ASN A 518 -1.99 7.99 30.40
C ASN A 518 -1.69 9.14 29.45
N TYR A 519 -1.68 8.83 28.15
CA TYR A 519 -1.69 9.82 27.09
C TYR A 519 -3.09 9.89 26.50
N TYR A 520 -3.39 10.95 25.78
CA TYR A 520 -4.71 11.18 25.21
C TYR A 520 -4.59 11.44 23.71
N LEU A 521 -5.32 10.65 22.94
CA LEU A 521 -5.43 10.77 21.51
C LEU A 521 -6.74 11.47 21.18
N ILE A 522 -6.64 12.69 20.63
CA ILE A 522 -7.78 13.50 20.22
C ILE A 522 -7.99 13.26 18.74
N VAL A 523 -9.18 12.80 18.36
CA VAL A 523 -9.62 12.65 16.96
C VAL A 523 -10.71 13.67 16.70
N ARG A 524 -10.59 14.43 15.61
CA ARG A 524 -11.52 15.49 15.24
C ARG A 524 -12.18 15.20 13.91
N CYS A 525 -13.47 15.52 13.81
CA CYS A 525 -14.23 15.53 12.58
C CYS A 525 -14.62 16.97 12.26
N ASP A 526 -14.04 17.53 11.20
CA ASP A 526 -14.32 18.89 10.75
C ASP A 526 -15.34 18.84 9.60
N GLY A 527 -16.48 19.51 9.77
CA GLY A 527 -17.54 19.56 8.77
C GLY A 527 -17.08 20.27 7.50
N GLY A 528 -17.45 19.70 6.34
CA GLY A 528 -17.28 20.34 5.04
C GLY A 528 -18.60 20.46 4.28
N TRP A 529 -18.53 20.53 2.95
CA TRP A 529 -19.74 20.71 2.12
C TRP A 529 -20.74 19.53 2.22
N ALA A 530 -20.27 18.35 2.63
CA ALA A 530 -21.16 17.20 2.83
C ALA A 530 -22.00 17.30 4.10
N GLY A 531 -21.72 18.23 5.02
CA GLY A 531 -22.52 18.44 6.23
C GLY A 531 -23.96 18.91 5.98
N THR A 532 -24.34 19.11 4.71
CA THR A 532 -25.73 19.37 4.30
C THR A 532 -26.58 18.11 4.20
N PHE A 533 -25.97 16.93 4.08
CA PHE A 533 -26.66 15.64 3.95
C PHE A 533 -26.01 14.50 4.75
N GLU A 534 -24.78 14.65 5.21
CA GLU A 534 -24.14 13.78 6.19
C GLU A 534 -24.16 14.42 7.57
N THR A 535 -24.32 13.58 8.60
CA THR A 535 -24.31 14.03 10.00
C THR A 535 -23.16 13.45 10.81
N GLN A 536 -22.55 12.38 10.31
CA GLN A 536 -21.51 11.62 10.99
C GLN A 536 -20.48 11.07 9.99
N GLN A 537 -19.29 10.74 10.46
CA GLN A 537 -18.22 10.13 9.69
C GLN A 537 -17.62 8.95 10.44
N ARG A 538 -17.64 7.77 9.80
CA ARG A 538 -16.93 6.58 10.26
C ARG A 538 -15.43 6.70 10.07
N PHE A 539 -14.68 6.11 10.98
CA PHE A 539 -13.22 6.05 10.89
C PHE A 539 -12.69 4.84 11.66
N ALA A 540 -11.42 4.56 11.42
CA ALA A 540 -10.64 3.64 12.23
C ALA A 540 -9.33 4.31 12.66
N ILE A 541 -8.90 4.02 13.88
CA ILE A 541 -7.63 4.49 14.41
C ILE A 541 -6.82 3.32 14.94
N VAL A 542 -5.53 3.31 14.61
CA VAL A 542 -4.56 2.30 15.02
C VAL A 542 -3.41 3.00 15.73
N VAL A 543 -3.03 2.51 16.90
CA VAL A 543 -1.92 3.01 17.70
C VAL A 543 -0.93 1.87 17.96
N GLU A 544 0.30 2.04 17.48
CA GLU A 544 1.41 1.12 17.71
C GLU A 544 2.36 1.72 18.75
N LEU A 545 2.56 1.01 19.86
CA LEU A 545 3.60 1.29 20.84
C LEU A 545 4.75 0.31 20.60
N THR A 546 5.96 0.82 20.38
CA THR A 546 7.16 -0.02 20.21
C THR A 546 8.24 0.40 21.20
N HIS A 547 8.91 -0.57 21.78
CA HIS A 547 10.05 -0.38 22.67
C HIS A 547 11.26 -1.17 22.14
N GLN A 548 12.43 -0.54 22.13
CA GLN A 548 13.64 -1.18 21.59
C GLN A 548 14.13 -2.35 22.46
N ALA A 549 14.08 -2.20 23.79
CA ALA A 549 14.36 -3.33 24.69
C ALA A 549 13.20 -4.34 24.67
N GLU A 550 13.53 -5.63 24.81
CA GLU A 550 12.56 -6.73 24.96
C GLU A 550 11.88 -6.65 26.33
N VAL A 551 10.85 -5.82 26.42
CA VAL A 551 9.98 -5.68 27.59
C VAL A 551 8.61 -6.26 27.27
N GLN A 552 7.94 -6.86 28.26
CA GLN A 552 6.61 -7.46 28.11
C GLN A 552 5.49 -6.40 28.09
N LEU A 553 5.47 -5.54 27.08
CA LEU A 553 4.42 -4.52 26.91
C LEU A 553 3.05 -5.13 26.65
N TYR A 554 2.97 -6.21 25.85
CA TYR A 554 1.69 -6.82 25.48
C TYR A 554 0.87 -7.24 26.70
N GLU A 555 1.45 -8.05 27.58
CA GLU A 555 0.76 -8.53 28.78
C GLU A 555 0.33 -7.37 29.70
N ARG A 556 1.17 -6.33 29.83
CA ARG A 556 0.86 -5.15 30.66
C ARG A 556 -0.27 -4.31 30.09
N LEU A 557 -0.27 -4.07 28.77
CA LEU A 557 -1.33 -3.31 28.11
C LEU A 557 -2.64 -4.08 28.07
N ARG A 558 -2.60 -5.39 27.76
CA ARG A 558 -3.76 -6.27 27.77
C ARG A 558 -4.45 -6.29 29.13
N ALA A 559 -3.68 -6.36 30.22
CA ALA A 559 -4.20 -6.29 31.58
C ALA A 559 -4.89 -4.95 31.86
N ARG A 560 -4.30 -3.82 31.44
CA ARG A 560 -4.89 -2.49 31.68
C ARG A 560 -6.14 -2.23 30.86
N VAL A 561 -6.16 -2.58 29.58
CA VAL A 561 -7.34 -2.39 28.72
C VAL A 561 -8.53 -3.20 29.23
N ARG A 562 -8.32 -4.43 29.72
CA ARG A 562 -9.39 -5.27 30.30
C ARG A 562 -9.94 -4.79 31.65
N LEU A 563 -9.18 -3.97 32.37
CA LEU A 563 -9.62 -3.41 33.65
C LEU A 563 -10.38 -2.08 33.46
N GLN A 564 -10.24 -1.45 32.29
CA GLN A 564 -10.79 -0.13 31.98
C GLN A 564 -11.95 -0.16 30.96
N GLY A 565 -12.07 -1.22 30.16
CA GLY A 565 -13.24 -1.52 29.33
C GLY A 565 -14.15 -2.52 30.02
#